data_AF-A0A3S0C2J4-F1
#
_entry.id   AF-A0A3S0C2J4-F1
#
_cell.length_a   1.000
_cell.length_b   1.000
_cell.length_c   1.000
_cell.angle_alpha   90.00
_cell.angle_beta   90.00
_cell.angle_gamma   90.00
#
_symmetry.space_group_name_H-M   'P 1'
#
loop_
_entity.id
_entity.type
_entity.pdbx_description
1 polymer ?
#
loop_
_entity_poly.entity_id
_entity_poly.type
_entity_poly.pdbx_seq_one_letter_code
_entity_poly.pdbx_strand_id
1 'polypeptide(L)'
;MTYNDFSCRINLPAFCYKNGIKGHEFVRMPRFGWFAVNQANGKIISLVDFVPIDEIVAFCTDLILEKQDCHEGKIFYNEVSVIRLCNDIRIMLSLKRLHEDSVAEFNEGKATADGKTFNLSKMYNDNGMRAFSQTGVGYMSQTVYNTYAKLLDISRSAVNKLIIPTWCTPEHVCSFETSPLSNPLLGRITFYTNGEKGWYGRAEKTIVGDFKQLLTQPGCTWDLKLNYWARGLMTLDGSLTVRQLLDIWAHSQDIRFKNDPLDEVERNNGRDIIKHSVQGLSLDQISELEKRFKIKLGNFWQAQKQKLVKIGHLTFVARDMRYYVEGPHGTHEITNFMMEIHRIKKKVDGKYYRIGLIYYEGKQEAFELPNEAFLTVTKLVKAINLFFLDRGMGVPIISTSYRGYLLEIINRMNMEMMVDPQG
;
A
#
# COMPACT_ATOMS: atom_id res chain seq x y z
N MET A 1 -16.24 -12.20 -6.89
CA MET A 1 -15.12 -12.68 -6.07
C MET A 1 -13.85 -12.23 -6.77
N THR A 2 -12.92 -11.61 -6.06
CA THR A 2 -11.60 -11.25 -6.61
C THR A 2 -10.62 -12.40 -6.36
N TYR A 3 -9.50 -12.41 -7.06
CA TYR A 3 -8.41 -13.36 -6.87
C TYR A 3 -7.88 -13.35 -5.44
N ASN A 4 -7.72 -12.17 -4.84
CA ASN A 4 -7.26 -12.05 -3.45
C ASN A 4 -8.27 -12.60 -2.44
N ASP A 5 -9.57 -12.31 -2.61
CA ASP A 5 -10.64 -12.87 -1.76
C ASP A 5 -10.70 -14.39 -1.88
N PHE A 6 -10.54 -14.91 -3.11
CA PHE A 6 -10.46 -16.34 -3.35
C PHE A 6 -9.23 -16.97 -2.70
N SER A 7 -8.04 -16.43 -2.98
CA SER A 7 -6.75 -16.96 -2.48
C SER A 7 -6.66 -16.94 -0.96
N CYS A 8 -7.27 -15.95 -0.29
CA CYS A 8 -7.35 -15.89 1.17
C CYS A 8 -8.22 -16.99 1.79
N ARG A 9 -9.12 -17.61 1.01
CA ARG A 9 -10.02 -18.68 1.44
C ARG A 9 -9.55 -20.06 1.02
N ILE A 10 -8.43 -20.17 0.31
CA ILE A 10 -7.84 -21.45 -0.08
C ILE A 10 -6.62 -21.75 0.79
N ASN A 11 -6.67 -22.86 1.52
CA ASN A 11 -5.53 -23.43 2.23
C ASN A 11 -4.58 -24.09 1.22
N LEU A 12 -3.61 -23.33 0.73
CA LEU A 12 -2.62 -23.83 -0.21
C LEU A 12 -1.80 -25.04 0.33
N PRO A 13 -1.38 -25.08 1.62
CA PRO A 13 -0.76 -26.28 2.17
C PRO A 13 -1.60 -27.56 2.00
N ALA A 14 -2.89 -27.51 2.34
CA ALA A 14 -3.80 -28.64 2.21
C ALA A 14 -4.01 -29.04 0.74
N PHE A 15 -4.12 -28.04 -0.14
CA PHE A 15 -4.19 -28.26 -1.58
C PHE A 15 -2.93 -28.98 -2.09
N CYS A 16 -1.73 -28.48 -1.80
CA CYS A 16 -0.49 -29.09 -2.25
C CYS A 16 -0.33 -30.53 -1.73
N TYR A 17 -0.63 -30.77 -0.45
CA TYR A 17 -0.57 -32.10 0.16
C TYR A 17 -1.45 -33.12 -0.57
N LYS A 18 -2.72 -32.78 -0.85
CA LYS A 18 -3.66 -33.67 -1.53
C LYS A 18 -3.29 -33.98 -2.98
N ASN A 19 -2.68 -33.01 -3.66
CA ASN A 19 -2.27 -33.17 -5.05
C ASN A 19 -0.82 -33.74 -5.16
N GLY A 20 -0.23 -34.21 -4.06
CA GLY A 20 1.11 -34.81 -4.06
C GLY A 20 2.25 -33.83 -4.33
N ILE A 21 2.00 -32.52 -4.24
CA ILE A 21 2.98 -31.45 -4.46
C ILE A 21 3.84 -31.32 -3.19
N LYS A 22 5.13 -31.65 -3.30
CA LYS A 22 6.10 -31.67 -2.18
C LYS A 22 7.20 -30.61 -2.37
N GLY A 23 8.02 -30.39 -1.33
CA GLY A 23 9.22 -29.54 -1.42
C GLY A 23 8.95 -28.04 -1.34
N HIS A 24 7.85 -27.63 -0.69
CA HIS A 24 7.49 -26.23 -0.53
C HIS A 24 7.32 -25.86 0.94
N GLU A 25 7.82 -24.68 1.33
CA GLU A 25 7.42 -23.99 2.55
C GLU A 25 6.23 -23.08 2.25
N PHE A 26 5.37 -22.84 3.23
CA PHE A 26 4.16 -22.04 3.01
C PHE A 26 4.16 -20.78 3.86
N VAL A 27 3.88 -19.65 3.22
CA VAL A 27 3.81 -18.33 3.85
C VAL A 27 2.40 -17.78 3.63
N ARG A 28 1.70 -17.47 4.71
CA ARG A 28 0.39 -16.82 4.65
C ARG A 28 0.52 -15.32 4.85
N MET A 29 0.06 -14.55 3.88
CA MET A 29 -0.02 -13.10 3.97
C MET A 29 -1.49 -12.64 4.12
N PRO A 30 -1.78 -11.70 5.03
CA PRO A 30 -3.07 -11.04 5.08
C PRO A 30 -3.42 -10.43 3.71
N ARG A 31 -4.69 -10.57 3.29
CA ARG A 31 -5.25 -10.04 2.02
C ARG A 31 -4.70 -10.62 0.71
N PHE A 32 -3.57 -11.34 0.73
CA PHE A 32 -3.01 -12.03 -0.45
C PHE A 32 -3.12 -13.56 -0.37
N GLY A 33 -3.43 -14.11 0.81
CA GLY A 33 -3.61 -15.54 1.00
C GLY A 33 -2.29 -16.27 1.15
N TRP A 34 -2.23 -17.50 0.68
CA TRP A 34 -1.07 -18.36 0.81
C TRP A 34 -0.16 -18.29 -0.41
N PHE A 35 1.14 -18.34 -0.15
CA PHE A 35 2.20 -18.53 -1.12
C PHE A 35 3.04 -19.76 -0.75
N ALA A 36 3.53 -20.46 -1.76
CA ALA A 36 4.46 -21.57 -1.63
C ALA A 36 5.87 -21.10 -2.03
N VAL A 37 6.87 -21.43 -1.23
CA VAL A 37 8.29 -21.17 -1.51
C VAL A 37 8.96 -22.51 -1.80
N ASN A 38 9.42 -22.69 -3.03
CA ASN A 38 10.11 -23.91 -3.43
C ASN A 38 11.47 -24.00 -2.73
N GLN A 39 11.70 -25.09 -2.00
CA GLN A 39 12.92 -25.27 -1.19
C GLN A 39 14.19 -25.43 -2.03
N ALA A 40 14.09 -25.89 -3.27
CA ALA A 40 15.24 -26.16 -4.13
C ALA A 40 15.80 -24.90 -4.80
N ASN A 41 14.93 -23.96 -5.21
CA ASN A 41 15.34 -22.77 -5.97
C ASN A 41 14.84 -21.44 -5.37
N GLY A 42 14.12 -21.47 -4.25
CA GLY A 42 13.59 -20.28 -3.59
C GLY A 42 12.41 -19.64 -4.31
N LYS A 43 11.90 -20.24 -5.39
CA LYS A 43 10.82 -19.64 -6.20
C LYS A 43 9.54 -19.47 -5.39
N ILE A 44 8.94 -18.29 -5.48
CA ILE A 44 7.66 -17.98 -4.84
C ILE A 44 6.53 -18.26 -5.82
N ILE A 45 5.52 -19.01 -5.38
CA ILE A 45 4.45 -19.55 -6.22
C ILE A 45 3.12 -19.26 -5.54
N SER A 46 2.17 -18.68 -6.27
CA SER A 46 0.79 -18.50 -5.82
C SER A 46 -0.09 -19.68 -6.26
N LEU A 47 -1.33 -19.74 -5.77
CA LEU A 47 -2.28 -20.80 -6.11
C LEU A 47 -2.44 -21.01 -7.63
N VAL A 48 -2.46 -19.92 -8.41
CA VAL A 48 -2.71 -19.98 -9.86
C VAL A 48 -1.45 -20.23 -10.67
N ASP A 49 -0.25 -20.09 -10.09
CA ASP A 49 1.00 -20.42 -10.77
C ASP A 49 1.22 -21.94 -10.91
N PHE A 50 0.43 -22.76 -10.22
CA PHE A 50 0.44 -24.23 -10.36
C PHE A 50 -0.32 -24.73 -11.59
N VAL A 51 -1.04 -23.85 -12.30
CA VAL A 51 -2.03 -24.27 -13.31
C VAL A 51 -1.84 -23.49 -14.62
N PRO A 52 -1.88 -24.14 -15.79
CA PRO A 52 -1.90 -23.45 -17.08
C PRO A 52 -3.06 -22.46 -17.22
N ILE A 53 -2.85 -21.35 -17.94
CA ILE A 53 -3.82 -20.25 -18.02
C ILE A 53 -5.17 -20.68 -18.61
N ASP A 54 -5.14 -21.57 -19.60
CA ASP A 54 -6.29 -22.14 -20.27
C ASP A 54 -7.12 -23.07 -19.36
N GLU A 55 -6.49 -23.65 -18.34
CA GLU A 55 -7.12 -24.57 -17.38
C GLU A 55 -7.66 -23.85 -16.12
N ILE A 56 -7.40 -22.55 -15.93
CA ILE A 56 -7.76 -21.80 -14.71
C ILE A 56 -9.26 -21.86 -14.39
N VAL A 57 -10.12 -21.86 -15.41
CA VAL A 57 -11.57 -21.90 -15.21
C VAL A 57 -12.01 -23.25 -14.63
N ALA A 58 -11.55 -24.34 -15.24
CA ALA A 58 -11.82 -25.69 -14.76
C ALA A 58 -11.25 -25.85 -13.34
N PHE A 59 -10.01 -25.43 -13.15
CA PHE A 59 -9.34 -25.48 -11.85
C PHE A 59 -10.10 -24.75 -10.74
N CYS A 60 -10.53 -23.49 -10.97
CA CYS A 60 -11.26 -22.73 -9.96
C CYS A 60 -12.62 -23.38 -9.66
N THR A 61 -13.28 -23.93 -10.68
CA THR A 61 -14.58 -24.61 -10.54
C THR A 61 -14.43 -25.87 -9.70
N ASP A 62 -13.48 -26.74 -10.04
CA ASP A 62 -13.17 -27.98 -9.33
C ASP A 62 -12.72 -27.69 -7.89
N LEU A 63 -11.92 -26.65 -7.69
CA LEU A 63 -11.45 -26.27 -6.36
C LEU A 63 -12.61 -25.85 -5.46
N ILE A 64 -13.62 -25.14 -6.00
CA ILE A 64 -14.80 -24.69 -5.24
C ILE A 64 -15.78 -25.85 -4.98
N LEU A 65 -16.05 -26.69 -5.98
CA LEU A 65 -17.07 -27.74 -5.88
C LEU A 65 -16.55 -29.00 -5.20
N GLU A 66 -15.38 -29.49 -5.61
CA GLU A 66 -14.90 -30.84 -5.28
C GLU A 66 -13.86 -30.84 -4.15
N LYS A 67 -13.16 -29.72 -3.91
CA LYS A 67 -12.06 -29.61 -2.93
C LYS A 67 -12.38 -28.67 -1.77
N GLN A 68 -13.59 -28.80 -1.21
CA GLN A 68 -14.08 -27.94 -0.11
C GLN A 68 -13.26 -28.06 1.18
N ASP A 69 -12.60 -29.20 1.38
CA ASP A 69 -11.70 -29.44 2.50
C ASP A 69 -10.38 -28.65 2.41
N CYS A 70 -10.09 -28.03 1.27
CA CYS A 70 -8.99 -27.10 1.11
C CYS A 70 -9.41 -25.65 1.42
N HIS A 71 -10.65 -25.41 1.88
CA HIS A 71 -11.14 -24.05 2.11
C HIS A 71 -10.97 -23.61 3.56
N GLU A 72 -10.58 -22.34 3.75
CA GLU A 72 -10.48 -21.68 5.05
C GLU A 72 -11.72 -20.83 5.31
N GLY A 73 -12.87 -21.49 5.28
CA GLY A 73 -14.19 -20.86 5.38
C GLY A 73 -15.13 -21.36 4.30
N LYS A 74 -16.38 -20.87 4.31
CA LYS A 74 -17.36 -21.28 3.30
C LYS A 74 -17.16 -20.49 2.01
N ILE A 75 -16.95 -21.20 0.91
CA ILE A 75 -17.04 -20.66 -0.44
C ILE A 75 -18.31 -21.23 -1.08
N PHE A 76 -19.29 -20.36 -1.33
CA PHE A 76 -20.51 -20.77 -2.00
C PHE A 76 -20.31 -20.69 -3.52
N TYR A 77 -20.60 -21.79 -4.21
CA TYR A 77 -20.59 -21.79 -5.66
C TYR A 77 -21.65 -20.82 -6.20
N ASN A 78 -21.22 -19.96 -7.11
CA ASN A 78 -22.06 -19.09 -7.89
C ASN A 78 -21.35 -18.87 -9.22
N GLU A 79 -21.95 -19.33 -10.31
CA GLU A 79 -21.39 -19.27 -11.66
C GLU A 79 -20.92 -17.85 -12.04
N VAL A 80 -21.73 -16.83 -11.74
CA VAL A 80 -21.38 -15.42 -12.00
C VAL A 80 -20.14 -15.00 -11.20
N SER A 81 -20.00 -15.51 -9.97
CA SER A 81 -18.83 -15.21 -9.14
C SER A 81 -17.58 -15.93 -9.62
N VAL A 82 -17.70 -17.16 -10.13
CA VAL A 82 -16.60 -17.93 -10.73
C VAL A 82 -16.15 -17.28 -12.03
N ILE A 83 -17.07 -16.89 -12.93
CA ILE A 83 -16.72 -16.17 -14.16
C ILE A 83 -15.97 -14.87 -13.84
N ARG A 84 -16.42 -14.11 -12.83
CA ARG A 84 -15.73 -12.89 -12.37
C ARG A 84 -14.33 -13.20 -11.83
N LEU A 85 -14.17 -14.24 -11.02
CA LEU A 85 -12.87 -14.69 -10.51
C LEU A 85 -11.91 -15.05 -11.65
N CYS A 86 -12.38 -15.83 -12.63
CA CYS A 86 -11.57 -16.24 -13.77
C CYS A 86 -11.12 -15.03 -14.62
N ASN A 87 -12.01 -14.05 -14.81
CA ASN A 87 -11.64 -12.80 -15.48
C ASN A 87 -10.60 -12.01 -14.68
N ASP A 88 -10.75 -11.93 -13.36
CA ASP A 88 -9.81 -11.26 -12.46
C ASP A 88 -8.42 -11.91 -12.51
N ILE A 89 -8.35 -13.25 -12.48
CA ILE A 89 -7.10 -14.00 -12.62
C ILE A 89 -6.46 -13.76 -13.99
N ARG A 90 -7.23 -13.77 -15.07
CA ARG A 90 -6.72 -13.47 -16.42
C ARG A 90 -6.14 -12.05 -16.52
N ILE A 91 -6.81 -11.07 -15.91
CA ILE A 91 -6.33 -9.69 -15.83
C ILE A 91 -5.01 -9.64 -15.06
N MET A 92 -4.92 -10.28 -13.89
CA MET A 92 -3.70 -10.34 -13.08
C MET A 92 -2.52 -10.96 -13.84
N LEU A 93 -2.74 -12.09 -14.51
CA LEU A 93 -1.71 -12.76 -15.32
C LEU A 93 -1.28 -11.92 -16.53
N SER A 94 -2.22 -11.20 -17.14
CA SER A 94 -1.92 -10.30 -18.25
C SER A 94 -1.13 -9.08 -17.79
N LEU A 95 -1.42 -8.57 -16.59
CA LEU A 95 -0.65 -7.51 -15.94
C LEU A 95 0.79 -7.94 -15.60
N LYS A 96 0.98 -9.19 -15.16
CA LYS A 96 2.31 -9.78 -14.95
C LYS A 96 3.11 -9.82 -16.25
N ARG A 97 2.53 -10.33 -17.34
CA ARG A 97 3.17 -10.36 -18.67
C ARG A 97 3.46 -8.97 -19.22
N LEU A 98 2.52 -8.04 -19.07
CA LEU A 98 2.72 -6.64 -19.42
C LEU A 98 3.95 -6.06 -18.73
N HIS A 99 4.13 -6.35 -17.44
CA HIS A 99 5.28 -5.89 -16.69
C HIS A 99 6.58 -6.51 -17.20
N GLU A 100 6.61 -7.81 -17.42
CA GLU A 100 7.77 -8.52 -17.99
C GLU A 100 8.19 -7.93 -19.34
N ASP A 101 7.25 -7.74 -20.26
CA ASP A 101 7.49 -7.12 -21.57
C ASP A 101 7.92 -5.66 -21.44
N SER A 102 7.31 -4.91 -20.52
CA SER A 102 7.69 -3.51 -20.25
C SER A 102 9.12 -3.41 -19.72
N VAL A 103 9.55 -4.34 -18.87
CA VAL A 103 10.93 -4.39 -18.35
C VAL A 103 11.92 -4.73 -19.47
N ALA A 104 11.57 -5.68 -20.35
CA ALA A 104 12.38 -5.98 -21.53
C ALA A 104 12.53 -4.73 -22.43
N GLU A 105 11.44 -4.03 -22.70
CA GLU A 105 11.42 -2.79 -23.49
C GLU A 105 12.19 -1.64 -22.84
N PHE A 106 12.22 -1.56 -21.50
CA PHE A 106 13.04 -0.57 -20.80
C PHE A 106 14.55 -0.83 -20.97
N ASN A 107 14.96 -2.10 -20.94
CA ASN A 107 16.36 -2.50 -21.01
C ASN A 107 16.92 -2.48 -22.43
N GLU A 108 16.17 -3.02 -23.39
CA GLU A 108 16.65 -3.27 -24.76
C GLU A 108 16.00 -2.34 -25.79
N GLY A 109 14.81 -1.81 -25.48
CA GLY A 109 14.04 -0.99 -26.40
C GLY A 109 14.61 0.39 -26.67
N LYS A 110 14.09 1.01 -27.73
CA LYS A 110 14.34 2.41 -28.09
C LYS A 110 13.11 3.24 -27.75
N ALA A 111 13.28 4.23 -26.88
CA ALA A 111 12.25 5.24 -26.64
C ALA A 111 12.46 6.43 -27.55
N THR A 112 11.35 7.05 -27.97
CA THR A 112 11.36 8.32 -28.69
C THR A 112 10.69 9.37 -27.82
N ALA A 113 11.43 10.40 -27.43
CA ALA A 113 10.90 11.59 -26.76
C ALA A 113 11.45 12.84 -27.46
N ASP A 114 10.60 13.84 -27.69
CA ASP A 114 10.93 15.12 -28.33
C ASP A 114 11.72 14.95 -29.65
N GLY A 115 11.36 13.95 -30.46
CA GLY A 115 11.99 13.67 -31.75
C GLY A 115 13.36 13.00 -31.68
N LYS A 116 13.86 12.65 -30.48
CA LYS A 116 15.11 11.91 -30.29
C LYS A 116 14.85 10.47 -29.88
N THR A 117 15.57 9.54 -30.48
CA THR A 117 15.52 8.11 -30.15
C THR A 117 16.71 7.72 -29.29
N PHE A 118 16.46 7.10 -28.14
CA PHE A 118 17.49 6.69 -27.18
C PHE A 118 17.12 5.36 -26.51
N ASN A 119 18.13 4.65 -26.02
CA ASN A 119 17.92 3.50 -25.14
C ASN A 119 17.66 4.03 -23.71
N LEU A 120 16.55 3.63 -23.11
CA LEU A 120 16.11 4.16 -21.81
C LEU A 120 17.07 3.82 -20.68
N SER A 121 17.42 2.54 -20.54
CA SER A 121 18.38 2.10 -19.54
C SER A 121 19.70 2.88 -19.64
N LYS A 122 20.23 3.07 -20.86
CA LYS A 122 21.42 3.89 -21.09
C LYS A 122 21.21 5.35 -20.70
N MET A 123 20.10 5.97 -21.08
CA MET A 123 19.79 7.36 -20.70
C MET A 123 19.78 7.54 -19.17
N TYR A 124 19.14 6.65 -18.42
CA TYR A 124 19.11 6.73 -16.96
C TYR A 124 20.49 6.49 -16.35
N ASN A 125 21.25 5.53 -16.89
CA ASN A 125 22.63 5.26 -16.47
C ASN A 125 23.55 6.48 -16.69
N ASP A 126 23.45 7.13 -17.85
CA ASP A 126 24.23 8.32 -18.22
C ASP A 126 23.87 9.53 -17.33
N ASN A 127 22.64 9.59 -16.80
CA ASN A 127 22.19 10.58 -15.82
C ASN A 127 22.46 10.19 -14.35
N GLY A 128 23.29 9.17 -14.10
CA GLY A 128 23.67 8.74 -12.76
C GLY A 128 22.61 7.90 -12.03
N MET A 129 21.51 7.52 -12.69
CA MET A 129 20.41 6.73 -12.11
C MET A 129 20.59 5.22 -12.34
N ARG A 130 21.79 4.69 -12.05
CA ARG A 130 22.15 3.31 -12.42
C ARG A 130 21.33 2.25 -11.71
N ALA A 131 21.00 2.49 -10.43
CA ALA A 131 20.19 1.57 -9.64
C ALA A 131 18.75 1.45 -10.15
N PHE A 132 18.26 2.47 -10.87
CA PHE A 132 16.88 2.51 -11.32
C PHE A 132 16.49 1.33 -12.21
N SER A 133 17.40 0.90 -13.09
CA SER A 133 17.20 -0.29 -13.94
C SER A 133 17.03 -1.60 -13.15
N GLN A 134 17.58 -1.66 -11.94
CA GLN A 134 17.53 -2.84 -11.07
C GLN A 134 16.24 -2.91 -10.25
N THR A 135 15.42 -1.84 -10.24
CA THR A 135 14.17 -1.79 -9.47
C THR A 135 13.02 -2.57 -10.11
N GLY A 136 13.22 -3.10 -11.32
CA GLY A 136 12.17 -3.71 -12.13
C GLY A 136 11.25 -2.69 -12.79
N VAL A 137 11.69 -1.45 -12.96
CA VAL A 137 10.93 -0.46 -13.73
C VAL A 137 10.81 -0.90 -15.20
N GLY A 138 9.65 -0.69 -15.78
CA GLY A 138 9.35 -0.99 -17.19
C GLY A 138 9.06 0.26 -18.01
N TYR A 139 8.90 0.06 -19.31
CA TYR A 139 8.54 1.08 -20.29
C TYR A 139 7.30 0.67 -21.07
N MET A 140 6.26 1.52 -21.06
CA MET A 140 5.07 1.35 -21.87
C MET A 140 5.30 1.88 -23.28
N SER A 141 5.94 1.06 -24.13
CA SER A 141 6.09 1.38 -25.55
C SER A 141 4.77 1.21 -26.30
N GLN A 142 4.72 1.70 -27.55
CA GLN A 142 3.55 1.49 -28.41
C GLN A 142 3.30 0.00 -28.66
N THR A 143 4.37 -0.83 -28.71
CA THR A 143 4.27 -2.28 -28.87
C THR A 143 3.58 -2.92 -27.67
N VAL A 144 4.06 -2.67 -26.46
CA VAL A 144 3.45 -3.18 -25.21
C VAL A 144 1.99 -2.73 -25.11
N TYR A 145 1.73 -1.45 -25.36
CA TYR A 145 0.37 -0.92 -25.34
C TYR A 145 -0.54 -1.65 -26.33
N ASN A 146 -0.11 -1.83 -27.58
CA ASN A 146 -0.93 -2.50 -28.60
C ASN A 146 -1.25 -3.95 -28.24
N THR A 147 -0.33 -4.65 -27.56
CA THR A 147 -0.53 -6.03 -27.10
C THR A 147 -1.59 -6.12 -26.00
N TYR A 148 -1.57 -5.20 -25.03
CA TYR A 148 -2.34 -5.37 -23.78
C TYR A 148 -3.51 -4.39 -23.59
N ALA A 149 -3.56 -3.26 -24.30
CA ALA A 149 -4.49 -2.16 -23.98
C ALA A 149 -5.96 -2.57 -24.05
N LYS A 150 -6.35 -3.38 -25.05
CA LYS A 150 -7.73 -3.86 -25.18
C LYS A 150 -8.12 -4.83 -24.06
N LEU A 151 -7.17 -5.64 -23.59
CA LEU A 151 -7.40 -6.65 -22.57
C LEU A 151 -7.50 -6.05 -21.16
N LEU A 152 -6.73 -4.99 -20.92
CA LEU A 152 -6.56 -4.37 -19.60
C LEU A 152 -7.21 -2.99 -19.47
N ASP A 153 -7.93 -2.54 -20.50
CA ASP A 153 -8.56 -1.21 -20.58
C ASP A 153 -7.57 -0.06 -20.26
N ILE A 154 -6.36 -0.17 -20.80
CA ILE A 154 -5.30 0.81 -20.54
C ILE A 154 -5.52 2.03 -21.42
N SER A 155 -5.61 3.21 -20.79
CA SER A 155 -5.68 4.49 -21.50
C SER A 155 -4.46 4.72 -22.38
N ARG A 156 -4.66 5.26 -23.59
CA ARG A 156 -3.58 5.70 -24.49
C ARG A 156 -2.62 6.70 -23.85
N SER A 157 -3.06 7.41 -22.81
CA SER A 157 -2.19 8.29 -22.02
C SER A 157 -1.07 7.56 -21.26
N ALA A 158 -1.11 6.22 -21.17
CA ALA A 158 -0.04 5.42 -20.59
C ALA A 158 1.14 5.18 -21.56
N VAL A 159 0.94 5.40 -22.87
CA VAL A 159 2.00 5.22 -23.88
C VAL A 159 3.14 6.22 -23.64
N ASN A 160 4.37 5.77 -23.88
CA ASN A 160 5.60 6.52 -23.66
C ASN A 160 5.77 6.97 -22.20
N LYS A 161 5.38 6.11 -21.25
CA LYS A 161 5.58 6.32 -19.81
C LYS A 161 6.36 5.17 -19.19
N LEU A 162 6.99 5.46 -18.06
CA LEU A 162 7.54 4.44 -17.17
C LEU A 162 6.40 3.66 -16.51
N ILE A 163 6.62 2.38 -16.29
CA ILE A 163 5.78 1.49 -15.49
C ILE A 163 6.56 1.11 -14.22
N ILE A 164 6.16 1.70 -13.10
CA ILE A 164 6.83 1.53 -11.82
C ILE A 164 6.05 0.49 -11.01
N PRO A 165 6.61 -0.71 -10.74
CA PRO A 165 5.93 -1.72 -9.94
C PRO A 165 6.02 -1.41 -8.44
N THR A 166 5.01 -1.85 -7.70
CA THR A 166 5.12 -2.14 -6.26
C THR A 166 4.89 -3.61 -5.99
N TRP A 167 5.61 -4.18 -5.03
CA TRP A 167 5.73 -5.61 -4.83
C TRP A 167 5.04 -6.06 -3.54
N CYS A 168 4.34 -7.19 -3.57
CA CYS A 168 3.82 -7.85 -2.36
C CYS A 168 4.64 -9.07 -1.96
N THR A 169 5.37 -9.67 -2.91
CA THR A 169 6.39 -10.68 -2.70
C THR A 169 7.60 -10.32 -3.58
N PRO A 170 8.80 -10.87 -3.34
CA PRO A 170 9.95 -10.72 -4.23
C PRO A 170 9.68 -11.03 -5.72
N GLU A 171 8.66 -11.82 -6.04
CA GLU A 171 8.32 -12.24 -7.41
C GLU A 171 6.96 -11.73 -7.92
N HIS A 172 6.15 -11.08 -7.07
CA HIS A 172 4.77 -10.72 -7.41
C HIS A 172 4.51 -9.23 -7.19
N VAL A 173 4.05 -8.58 -8.27
CA VAL A 173 3.64 -7.17 -8.29
C VAL A 173 2.17 -7.03 -7.83
N CYS A 174 1.90 -6.09 -6.93
CA CYS A 174 0.54 -5.78 -6.45
C CYS A 174 -0.05 -4.48 -7.00
N SER A 175 0.77 -3.58 -7.55
CA SER A 175 0.30 -2.42 -8.28
C SER A 175 1.37 -1.88 -9.24
N PHE A 176 0.94 -1.05 -10.19
CA PHE A 176 1.80 -0.25 -11.04
C PHE A 176 1.52 1.23 -10.86
N GLU A 177 2.51 2.08 -11.14
CA GLU A 177 2.35 3.51 -11.34
C GLU A 177 2.91 3.90 -12.70
N THR A 178 2.21 4.78 -13.41
CA THR A 178 2.77 5.38 -14.64
C THR A 178 3.42 6.71 -14.33
N SER A 179 4.60 6.98 -14.90
CA SER A 179 5.31 8.26 -14.74
C SER A 179 5.87 8.75 -16.07
N PRO A 180 5.99 10.07 -16.31
CA PRO A 180 6.70 10.59 -17.47
C PRO A 180 8.17 10.12 -17.53
N LEU A 181 8.70 9.95 -18.74
CA LEU A 181 10.11 9.58 -18.96
C LEU A 181 11.09 10.67 -18.51
N SER A 182 10.66 11.94 -18.52
CA SER A 182 11.53 13.06 -18.17
C SER A 182 11.77 13.18 -16.67
N ASN A 183 10.80 12.74 -15.85
CA ASN A 183 10.92 12.77 -14.40
C ASN A 183 10.12 11.62 -13.76
N PRO A 184 10.80 10.58 -13.23
CA PRO A 184 10.14 9.45 -12.59
C PRO A 184 9.45 9.81 -11.25
N LEU A 185 9.65 11.03 -10.74
CA LEU A 185 9.09 11.46 -9.46
C LEU A 185 7.72 12.14 -9.57
N LEU A 186 7.27 12.55 -10.75
CA LEU A 186 6.07 13.39 -10.93
C LEU A 186 4.94 12.66 -11.67
N GLY A 187 3.69 13.10 -11.44
CA GLY A 187 2.54 12.70 -12.26
C GLY A 187 2.21 11.21 -12.20
N ARG A 188 2.40 10.57 -11.04
CA ARG A 188 2.21 9.13 -10.88
C ARG A 188 0.73 8.77 -10.80
N ILE A 189 0.25 8.00 -11.77
CA ILE A 189 -1.12 7.44 -11.77
C ILE A 189 -1.03 5.95 -11.46
N THR A 190 -1.69 5.50 -10.40
CA THR A 190 -1.67 4.10 -9.94
C THR A 190 -2.69 3.23 -10.68
N PHE A 191 -2.24 2.06 -11.13
CA PHE A 191 -3.06 0.95 -11.61
C PHE A 191 -2.93 -0.20 -10.60
N TYR A 192 -4.02 -0.57 -9.95
CA TYR A 192 -3.99 -1.65 -8.97
C TYR A 192 -4.13 -3.01 -9.67
N THR A 193 -3.24 -3.96 -9.36
CA THR A 193 -3.44 -5.36 -9.76
C THR A 193 -4.21 -6.12 -8.68
N ASN A 194 -3.95 -5.79 -7.41
CA ASN A 194 -4.42 -6.53 -6.24
C ASN A 194 -5.04 -5.63 -5.15
N GLY A 195 -5.46 -4.41 -5.50
CA GLY A 195 -6.17 -3.49 -4.61
C GLY A 195 -5.33 -2.81 -3.52
N GLU A 196 -4.03 -3.10 -3.45
CA GLU A 196 -3.09 -2.50 -2.49
C GLU A 196 -1.74 -2.20 -3.13
N LYS A 197 -1.06 -1.18 -2.60
CA LYS A 197 0.36 -0.96 -2.86
C LYS A 197 1.22 -1.83 -1.95
N GLY A 198 2.42 -2.12 -2.44
CA GLY A 198 3.47 -2.76 -1.68
C GLY A 198 4.70 -1.89 -1.62
N TRP A 199 5.88 -2.50 -1.50
CA TRP A 199 7.13 -1.75 -1.51
C TRP A 199 7.58 -1.43 -2.93
N TYR A 200 8.37 -0.37 -3.09
CA TYR A 200 9.09 -0.07 -4.32
C TYR A 200 10.49 -0.70 -4.32
N GLY A 201 11.01 -1.00 -5.51
CA GLY A 201 12.31 -1.62 -5.67
C GLY A 201 12.27 -3.13 -5.48
N ARG A 202 13.25 -3.84 -6.05
CA ARG A 202 13.37 -5.28 -5.81
C ARG A 202 13.79 -5.53 -4.37
N ALA A 203 13.29 -6.60 -3.77
CA ALA A 203 13.66 -6.96 -2.40
C ALA A 203 15.15 -7.31 -2.35
N GLU A 204 15.95 -6.37 -1.86
CA GLU A 204 17.40 -6.47 -1.71
C GLU A 204 17.76 -6.40 -0.22
N LYS A 205 19.04 -6.56 0.11
CA LYS A 205 19.52 -6.46 1.51
C LYS A 205 19.52 -5.04 2.08
N THR A 206 19.02 -4.04 1.36
CA THR A 206 19.05 -2.63 1.79
C THR A 206 17.65 -2.03 1.74
N ILE A 207 17.24 -1.44 2.87
CA ILE A 207 16.00 -0.68 2.99
C ILE A 207 16.32 0.81 2.88
N VAL A 208 15.69 1.49 1.92
CA VAL A 208 15.85 2.93 1.68
C VAL A 208 14.62 3.73 2.10
N GLY A 209 14.81 5.03 2.34
CA GLY A 209 13.76 5.92 2.82
C GLY A 209 12.59 6.11 1.85
N ASP A 210 12.84 6.25 0.57
CA ASP A 210 11.77 6.50 -0.40
C ASP A 210 12.12 6.02 -1.81
N PHE A 211 11.16 6.16 -2.73
CA PHE A 211 11.36 5.83 -4.14
C PHE A 211 12.44 6.69 -4.81
N LYS A 212 12.67 7.93 -4.36
CA LYS A 212 13.70 8.80 -4.96
C LYS A 212 15.09 8.20 -4.73
N GLN A 213 15.34 7.60 -3.58
CA GLN A 213 16.62 6.93 -3.32
C GLN A 213 16.89 5.77 -4.28
N LEU A 214 15.84 5.06 -4.69
CA LEU A 214 15.94 3.93 -5.64
C LEU A 214 16.39 4.33 -7.04
N LEU A 215 16.39 5.63 -7.37
CA LEU A 215 16.97 6.11 -8.62
C LEU A 215 18.49 5.89 -8.63
N THR A 216 19.14 6.04 -7.48
CA THR A 216 20.61 6.07 -7.37
C THR A 216 21.19 4.94 -6.52
N GLN A 217 20.37 4.29 -5.69
CA GLN A 217 20.81 3.25 -4.76
C GLN A 217 19.98 1.97 -4.90
N PRO A 218 20.62 0.79 -5.02
CA PRO A 218 19.92 -0.48 -4.98
C PRO A 218 19.29 -0.72 -3.60
N GLY A 219 18.05 -1.22 -3.60
CA GLY A 219 17.31 -1.45 -2.36
C GLY A 219 15.82 -1.62 -2.61
N CYS A 220 15.07 -1.67 -1.52
CA CYS A 220 13.63 -1.51 -1.51
C CYS A 220 13.19 -0.49 -0.46
N THR A 221 12.01 0.10 -0.65
CA THR A 221 11.37 0.86 0.45
C THR A 221 10.80 -0.09 1.48
N TRP A 222 10.65 0.33 2.73
CA TRP A 222 9.99 -0.51 3.73
C TRP A 222 8.47 -0.59 3.51
N ASP A 223 7.91 -1.80 3.67
CA ASP A 223 6.48 -2.09 3.79
C ASP A 223 6.35 -3.30 4.71
N LEU A 224 5.28 -3.38 5.51
CA LEU A 224 5.04 -4.49 6.45
C LEU A 224 5.08 -5.87 5.76
N LYS A 225 4.69 -5.92 4.48
CA LYS A 225 4.74 -7.15 3.67
C LYS A 225 6.15 -7.71 3.53
N LEU A 226 7.20 -6.88 3.63
CA LEU A 226 8.59 -7.35 3.60
C LEU A 226 8.93 -8.29 4.76
N ASN A 227 8.26 -8.19 5.91
CA ASN A 227 8.53 -9.07 7.06
C ASN A 227 8.36 -10.56 6.71
N TYR A 228 7.47 -10.88 5.78
CA TYR A 228 7.22 -12.24 5.33
C TYR A 228 8.34 -12.80 4.44
N TRP A 229 9.19 -11.92 3.89
CA TRP A 229 10.09 -12.26 2.78
C TRP A 229 11.55 -11.91 3.01
N ALA A 230 11.84 -10.93 3.86
CA ALA A 230 13.19 -10.46 4.14
C ALA A 230 13.96 -11.53 4.91
N ARG A 231 14.61 -12.43 4.17
CA ARG A 231 15.46 -13.49 4.73
C ARG A 231 16.91 -12.98 4.81
N GLY A 232 17.50 -13.08 6.00
CA GLY A 232 18.90 -12.73 6.24
C GLY A 232 19.10 -11.35 6.87
N LEU A 233 20.34 -10.87 6.82
CA LEU A 233 20.74 -9.60 7.45
C LEU A 233 20.49 -8.43 6.50
N MET A 234 19.56 -7.56 6.87
CA MET A 234 19.17 -6.34 6.16
C MET A 234 19.97 -5.13 6.67
N THR A 235 20.22 -4.16 5.79
CA THR A 235 20.87 -2.89 6.08
C THR A 235 19.84 -1.77 5.99
N LEU A 236 19.88 -0.85 6.94
CA LEU A 236 19.06 0.36 6.96
C LEU A 236 19.89 1.49 6.35
N ASP A 237 19.38 2.12 5.30
CA ASP A 237 20.06 3.26 4.69
C ASP A 237 19.86 4.54 5.51
N GLY A 238 20.85 5.45 5.45
CA GLY A 238 20.82 6.73 6.17
C GLY A 238 19.71 7.69 5.71
N SER A 239 19.09 7.44 4.55
CA SER A 239 17.93 8.20 4.06
C SER A 239 16.64 7.94 4.84
N LEU A 240 16.59 6.90 5.68
CA LEU A 240 15.40 6.58 6.48
C LEU A 240 15.13 7.67 7.52
N THR A 241 13.88 8.16 7.53
CA THR A 241 13.43 9.11 8.54
C THR A 241 13.28 8.43 9.90
N VAL A 242 13.34 9.21 10.98
CA VAL A 242 13.12 8.70 12.36
C VAL A 242 11.80 7.95 12.48
N ARG A 243 10.74 8.45 11.84
CA ARG A 243 9.45 7.76 11.83
C ARG A 243 9.53 6.38 11.18
N GLN A 244 10.17 6.28 10.01
CA GLN A 244 10.33 5.00 9.33
C GLN A 244 11.17 4.02 10.13
N LEU A 245 12.24 4.49 10.78
CA LEU A 245 13.05 3.65 11.67
C LEU A 245 12.25 3.12 12.86
N LEU A 246 11.39 3.97 13.46
CA LEU A 246 10.49 3.55 14.53
C LEU A 246 9.43 2.57 14.04
N ASP A 247 8.83 2.79 12.87
CA ASP A 247 7.85 1.88 12.27
C ASP A 247 8.49 0.52 11.96
N ILE A 248 9.72 0.52 11.40
CA ILE A 248 10.51 -0.70 11.19
C ILE A 248 10.72 -1.40 12.53
N TRP A 249 11.31 -0.73 13.52
CA TRP A 249 11.57 -1.33 14.84
C TRP A 249 10.30 -1.89 15.51
N ALA A 250 9.19 -1.16 15.42
CA ALA A 250 7.94 -1.54 16.06
C ALA A 250 7.27 -2.76 15.41
N HIS A 251 7.52 -3.01 14.13
CA HIS A 251 6.76 -3.97 13.35
C HIS A 251 7.58 -5.09 12.71
N SER A 252 8.91 -5.01 12.67
CA SER A 252 9.78 -5.98 11.99
C SER A 252 10.17 -7.18 12.84
N GLN A 253 9.19 -8.02 13.20
CA GLN A 253 9.39 -9.16 14.10
C GLN A 253 10.39 -10.21 13.57
N ASP A 254 10.40 -10.44 12.26
CA ASP A 254 11.16 -11.54 11.64
C ASP A 254 12.40 -11.09 10.86
N ILE A 255 12.66 -9.78 10.78
CA ILE A 255 13.78 -9.23 10.02
C ILE A 255 14.99 -9.02 10.94
N ARG A 256 16.15 -9.51 10.52
CA ARG A 256 17.42 -9.20 11.19
C ARG A 256 18.07 -8.00 10.54
N PHE A 257 18.44 -7.00 11.32
CA PHE A 257 19.14 -5.82 10.83
C PHE A 257 20.61 -5.81 11.24
N LYS A 258 21.48 -5.29 10.37
CA LYS A 258 22.91 -5.09 10.63
C LYS A 258 23.14 -4.16 11.83
N ASN A 259 22.31 -3.14 11.96
CA ASN A 259 22.24 -2.25 13.10
C ASN A 259 20.80 -2.24 13.61
N ASP A 260 20.61 -2.13 14.93
CA ASP A 260 19.28 -1.92 15.51
C ASP A 260 18.68 -0.63 14.92
N PRO A 261 17.41 -0.62 14.44
CA PRO A 261 16.83 0.61 13.91
C PRO A 261 16.84 1.78 14.91
N LEU A 262 16.80 1.51 16.22
CA LEU A 262 16.92 2.54 17.24
C LEU A 262 18.35 3.11 17.36
N ASP A 263 19.39 2.33 17.06
CA ASP A 263 20.76 2.86 16.97
C ASP A 263 20.89 3.82 15.78
N GLU A 264 20.22 3.53 14.67
CA GLU A 264 20.17 4.45 13.52
C GLU A 264 19.41 5.73 13.84
N VAL A 265 18.38 5.67 14.69
CA VAL A 265 17.70 6.89 15.19
C VAL A 265 18.67 7.77 15.98
N GLU A 266 19.55 7.19 16.81
CA GLU A 266 20.59 7.94 17.52
C GLU A 266 21.60 8.57 16.56
N ARG A 267 22.09 7.80 15.58
CA ARG A 267 23.05 8.28 14.58
C ARG A 267 22.49 9.41 13.72
N ASN A 268 21.19 9.38 13.44
CA ASN A 268 20.48 10.42 12.69
C ASN A 268 20.13 11.65 13.54
N ASN A 269 20.66 11.78 14.77
CA ASN A 269 20.31 12.83 15.73
C ASN A 269 18.79 12.93 15.96
N GLY A 270 18.09 11.80 15.87
CA GLY A 270 16.63 11.73 15.84
C GLY A 270 15.96 11.89 17.21
N ARG A 271 16.72 12.00 18.29
CA ARG A 271 16.22 11.96 19.67
C ARG A 271 15.11 12.97 19.96
N ASP A 272 15.22 14.19 19.44
CA ASP A 272 14.17 15.20 19.60
C ASP A 272 12.98 14.97 18.67
N ILE A 273 13.21 14.36 17.51
CA ILE A 273 12.20 14.07 16.49
C ILE A 273 11.30 12.90 16.92
N ILE A 274 11.79 11.99 17.77
CA ILE A 274 11.02 10.85 18.31
C ILE A 274 9.69 11.33 18.92
N LYS A 275 9.69 12.45 19.64
CA LYS A 275 8.48 13.02 20.28
C LYS A 275 7.32 13.24 19.31
N HIS A 276 7.62 13.47 18.03
CA HIS A 276 6.63 13.70 16.97
C HIS A 276 6.23 12.43 16.22
N SER A 277 6.89 11.30 16.48
CA SER A 277 6.77 10.06 15.71
C SER A 277 6.26 8.87 16.54
N VAL A 278 5.79 9.09 17.77
CA VAL A 278 5.39 8.05 18.72
C VAL A 278 3.94 7.56 18.59
N GLN A 279 3.11 8.20 17.77
CA GLN A 279 1.66 7.95 17.66
C GLN A 279 1.30 6.46 17.48
N GLY A 280 2.11 5.75 16.69
CA GLY A 280 1.90 4.37 16.29
C GLY A 280 2.42 3.29 17.22
N LEU A 281 2.87 3.65 18.42
CA LEU A 281 3.52 2.71 19.34
C LEU A 281 2.60 2.22 20.46
N SER A 282 2.87 1.03 20.99
CA SER A 282 2.25 0.49 22.21
C SER A 282 2.83 1.16 23.47
N LEU A 283 2.15 1.03 24.62
CA LEU A 283 2.67 1.60 25.87
C LEU A 283 4.02 0.99 26.27
N ASP A 284 4.19 -0.32 26.02
CA ASP A 284 5.44 -1.03 26.29
C ASP A 284 6.57 -0.50 25.40
N GLN A 285 6.28 -0.30 24.10
CA GLN A 285 7.23 0.29 23.16
C GLN A 285 7.62 1.73 23.56
N ILE A 286 6.66 2.52 24.03
CA ILE A 286 6.96 3.86 24.57
C ILE A 286 7.89 3.76 25.77
N SER A 287 7.57 2.88 26.73
CA SER A 287 8.38 2.70 27.94
C SER A 287 9.80 2.25 27.61
N GLU A 288 9.97 1.41 26.60
CA GLU A 288 11.28 0.99 26.09
C GLU A 288 12.07 2.16 25.48
N LEU A 289 11.42 2.98 24.65
CA LEU A 289 12.03 4.18 24.07
C LEU A 289 12.41 5.20 25.16
N GLU A 290 11.55 5.43 26.14
CA GLU A 290 11.83 6.34 27.25
C GLU A 290 13.07 5.91 28.02
N LYS A 291 13.21 4.59 28.27
CA LYS A 291 14.36 4.00 28.95
C LYS A 291 15.63 4.13 28.11
N ARG A 292 15.57 3.81 26.81
CA ARG A 292 16.73 3.83 25.91
C ARG A 292 17.24 5.25 25.68
N PHE A 293 16.35 6.12 25.25
CA PHE A 293 16.68 7.50 24.87
C PHE A 293 16.67 8.47 26.05
N LYS A 294 16.34 8.03 27.29
CA LYS A 294 16.27 8.87 28.49
C LYS A 294 15.47 10.15 28.26
N ILE A 295 14.29 10.03 27.66
CA ILE A 295 13.36 11.11 27.37
C ILE A 295 11.96 10.72 27.82
N LYS A 296 11.15 11.67 28.29
CA LYS A 296 9.74 11.42 28.59
C LYS A 296 8.92 11.56 27.31
N LEU A 297 8.32 10.46 26.88
CA LEU A 297 7.48 10.32 25.68
C LEU A 297 6.02 10.08 26.02
N GLY A 298 5.71 9.59 27.22
CA GLY A 298 4.35 9.27 27.66
C GLY A 298 3.38 10.43 27.46
N ASN A 299 3.77 11.66 27.80
CA ASN A 299 2.93 12.84 27.61
C ASN A 299 2.66 13.16 26.13
N PHE A 300 3.66 12.99 25.25
CA PHE A 300 3.50 13.22 23.81
C PHE A 300 2.64 12.13 23.18
N TRP A 301 2.85 10.88 23.58
CA TRP A 301 2.06 9.73 23.16
C TRP A 301 0.61 9.84 23.64
N GLN A 302 0.38 10.22 24.90
CA GLN A 302 -0.95 10.45 25.45
C GLN A 302 -1.63 11.64 24.78
N ALA A 303 -0.97 12.77 24.58
CA ALA A 303 -1.54 13.91 23.86
C ALA A 303 -1.96 13.55 22.43
N GLN A 304 -1.20 12.68 21.76
CA GLN A 304 -1.55 12.17 20.44
C GLN A 304 -2.65 11.10 20.46
N LYS A 305 -2.74 10.29 21.53
CA LYS A 305 -3.81 9.30 21.75
C LYS A 305 -5.09 9.89 22.35
N GLN A 306 -5.05 11.09 22.93
CA GLN A 306 -6.18 11.77 23.57
C GLN A 306 -7.28 12.22 22.59
N LYS A 307 -7.12 12.01 21.27
CA LYS A 307 -8.22 12.06 20.30
C LYS A 307 -9.08 10.78 20.38
N LEU A 308 -9.58 10.45 21.58
CA LEU A 308 -10.56 9.39 21.84
C LEU A 308 -11.96 10.00 21.91
N VAL A 309 -12.92 9.38 21.23
CA VAL A 309 -14.32 9.81 21.22
C VAL A 309 -15.23 8.64 21.49
N LYS A 310 -16.11 8.76 22.49
CA LYS A 310 -17.21 7.81 22.70
C LYS A 310 -18.45 8.25 21.94
N ILE A 311 -19.04 7.32 21.17
CA ILE A 311 -20.32 7.51 20.48
C ILE A 311 -21.18 6.28 20.79
N GLY A 312 -22.23 6.48 21.59
CA GLY A 312 -22.98 5.37 22.18
C GLY A 312 -22.12 4.51 23.10
N HIS A 313 -22.15 3.18 22.91
CA HIS A 313 -21.34 2.22 23.66
C HIS A 313 -19.95 1.94 23.03
N LEU A 314 -19.65 2.57 21.89
CA LEU A 314 -18.42 2.35 21.15
C LEU A 314 -17.40 3.45 21.47
N THR A 315 -16.13 3.06 21.57
CA THR A 315 -15.01 3.99 21.74
C THR A 315 -14.22 4.05 20.45
N PHE A 316 -14.10 5.25 19.89
CA PHE A 316 -13.38 5.53 18.66
C PHE A 316 -12.06 6.22 18.97
N VAL A 317 -11.02 5.88 18.24
CA VAL A 317 -9.68 6.46 18.39
C VAL A 317 -9.13 6.91 17.04
N ALA A 318 -8.53 8.09 17.00
CA ALA A 318 -7.66 8.49 15.90
C ALA A 318 -6.22 8.11 16.23
N ARG A 319 -5.61 7.24 15.41
CA ARG A 319 -4.22 6.81 15.53
C ARG A 319 -3.65 6.61 14.13
N ASP A 320 -2.35 6.79 13.94
CA ASP A 320 -1.68 6.47 12.66
C ASP A 320 -2.34 7.11 11.44
N MET A 321 -2.85 8.34 11.61
CA MET A 321 -3.56 9.07 10.55
C MET A 321 -4.81 8.35 10.04
N ARG A 322 -5.47 7.58 10.91
CA ARG A 322 -6.64 6.74 10.61
C ARG A 322 -7.63 6.74 11.78
N TYR A 323 -8.87 6.34 11.52
CA TYR A 323 -9.86 6.10 12.56
C TYR A 323 -9.97 4.61 12.87
N TYR A 324 -10.06 4.27 14.15
CA TYR A 324 -10.30 2.93 14.64
C TYR A 324 -11.46 2.92 15.65
N VAL A 325 -12.04 1.74 15.88
CA VAL A 325 -12.93 1.46 17.00
C VAL A 325 -12.27 0.45 17.92
N GLU A 326 -12.34 0.69 19.23
CA GLU A 326 -11.91 -0.23 20.27
C GLU A 326 -13.05 -1.20 20.61
N GLY A 327 -12.74 -2.50 20.59
CA GLY A 327 -13.64 -3.57 20.97
C GLY A 327 -13.02 -4.57 21.95
N PRO A 328 -13.81 -5.52 22.47
CA PRO A 328 -13.34 -6.52 23.44
C PRO A 328 -12.23 -7.43 22.90
N HIS A 329 -12.12 -7.54 21.57
CA HIS A 329 -11.15 -8.39 20.86
C HIS A 329 -10.04 -7.57 20.18
N GLY A 330 -9.88 -6.29 20.53
CA GLY A 330 -8.85 -5.41 19.99
C GLY A 330 -9.40 -4.23 19.19
N THR A 331 -8.51 -3.58 18.43
CA THR A 331 -8.81 -2.39 17.62
C THR A 331 -9.13 -2.75 16.17
N HIS A 332 -10.21 -2.21 15.62
CA HIS A 332 -10.59 -2.39 14.22
C HIS A 332 -10.48 -1.08 13.44
N GLU A 333 -9.80 -1.11 12.29
CA GLU A 333 -9.67 0.05 11.41
C GLU A 333 -11.01 0.38 10.74
N ILE A 334 -11.37 1.66 10.77
CA ILE A 334 -12.58 2.21 10.14
C ILE A 334 -12.22 2.89 8.83
N THR A 335 -11.11 3.63 8.81
CA THR A 335 -10.64 4.36 7.64
C THR A 335 -9.15 4.20 7.44
N ASN A 336 -8.70 4.28 6.19
CA ASN A 336 -7.27 4.41 5.86
C ASN A 336 -6.79 5.87 5.82
N PHE A 337 -7.61 6.81 6.28
CA PHE A 337 -7.33 8.24 6.35
C PHE A 337 -7.90 8.89 7.61
N MET A 338 -7.44 10.08 7.95
CA MET A 338 -7.96 10.91 9.04
C MET A 338 -8.15 12.34 8.54
N MET A 339 -9.12 13.05 9.11
CA MET A 339 -9.36 14.46 8.80
C MET A 339 -9.14 15.31 10.03
N GLU A 340 -8.36 16.37 9.87
CA GLU A 340 -8.21 17.42 10.86
C GLU A 340 -8.76 18.73 10.29
N ILE A 341 -9.72 19.32 10.99
CA ILE A 341 -10.35 20.58 10.60
C ILE A 341 -9.66 21.69 11.39
N HIS A 342 -9.02 22.62 10.69
CA HIS A 342 -8.32 23.74 11.31
C HIS A 342 -9.24 24.92 11.58
N ARG A 343 -10.13 25.24 10.64
CA ARG A 343 -11.03 26.40 10.74
C ARG A 343 -12.25 26.28 9.84
N ILE A 344 -13.26 27.09 10.15
CA ILE A 344 -14.43 27.33 9.30
C ILE A 344 -14.36 28.78 8.81
N LYS A 345 -14.39 28.99 7.49
CA LYS A 345 -14.32 30.32 6.87
C LYS A 345 -15.56 30.58 6.03
N LYS A 346 -16.15 31.78 6.18
CA LYS A 346 -17.17 32.29 5.26
C LYS A 346 -16.50 32.88 4.02
N LYS A 347 -16.92 32.47 2.83
CA LYS A 347 -16.41 33.01 1.56
C LYS A 347 -17.30 34.13 1.03
N VAL A 348 -16.80 34.80 -0.01
CA VAL A 348 -17.46 35.92 -0.71
C VAL A 348 -18.82 35.51 -1.29
N ASP A 349 -19.00 34.23 -1.62
CA ASP A 349 -20.27 33.63 -2.05
C ASP A 349 -21.29 33.46 -0.92
N GLY A 350 -20.96 33.89 0.30
CA GLY A 350 -21.79 33.79 1.50
C GLY A 350 -21.79 32.42 2.16
N LYS A 351 -21.12 31.41 1.59
CA LYS A 351 -21.12 30.03 2.09
C LYS A 351 -19.95 29.77 3.04
N TYR A 352 -20.17 28.85 3.97
CA TYR A 352 -19.14 28.41 4.91
C TYR A 352 -18.38 27.21 4.36
N TYR A 353 -17.06 27.24 4.49
CA TYR A 353 -16.17 26.14 4.11
C TYR A 353 -15.37 25.70 5.32
N ARG A 354 -15.20 24.39 5.48
CA ARG A 354 -14.27 23.81 6.46
C ARG A 354 -12.94 23.58 5.76
N ILE A 355 -11.87 24.09 6.37
CA ILE A 355 -10.51 24.04 5.85
C ILE A 355 -9.66 23.23 6.82
N GLY A 356 -8.84 22.33 6.30
CA GLY A 356 -8.03 21.45 7.13
C GLY A 356 -7.08 20.57 6.33
N LEU A 357 -6.65 19.48 6.97
CA LEU A 357 -5.77 18.47 6.40
C LEU A 357 -6.45 17.10 6.38
N ILE A 358 -6.29 16.38 5.28
CA ILE A 358 -6.52 14.93 5.21
C ILE A 358 -5.17 14.25 5.30
N TYR A 359 -5.06 13.32 6.22
CA TYR A 359 -3.90 12.47 6.38
C TYR A 359 -4.17 11.12 5.73
N TYR A 360 -3.27 10.65 4.87
CA TYR A 360 -3.43 9.42 4.10
C TYR A 360 -2.06 8.84 3.73
N GLU A 361 -1.79 7.57 4.02
CA GLU A 361 -0.51 6.90 3.70
C GLU A 361 0.75 7.70 4.10
N GLY A 362 0.71 8.38 5.26
CA GLY A 362 1.82 9.20 5.75
C GLY A 362 1.96 10.57 5.05
N LYS A 363 1.09 10.88 4.09
CA LYS A 363 0.99 12.19 3.44
C LYS A 363 -0.05 13.08 4.11
N GLN A 364 0.09 14.39 3.92
CA GLN A 364 -0.84 15.41 4.39
C GLN A 364 -1.31 16.22 3.19
N GLU A 365 -2.62 16.23 2.94
CA GLU A 365 -3.23 16.97 1.83
C GLU A 365 -4.20 18.00 2.36
N ALA A 366 -4.02 19.26 1.97
CA ALA A 366 -4.94 20.33 2.35
C ALA A 366 -6.28 20.16 1.64
N PHE A 367 -7.37 20.23 2.41
CA PHE A 367 -8.74 20.25 1.89
C PHE A 367 -9.45 21.55 2.23
N GLU A 368 -10.38 21.90 1.35
CA GLU A 368 -11.38 22.92 1.58
C GLU A 368 -12.71 22.36 1.06
N LEU A 369 -13.63 22.06 1.98
CA LEU A 369 -14.90 21.44 1.65
C LEU A 369 -16.06 22.32 2.12
N PRO A 370 -17.14 22.44 1.33
CA PRO A 370 -18.32 23.21 1.72
C PRO A 370 -18.93 22.62 2.99
N ASN A 371 -19.42 23.47 3.91
CA ASN A 371 -20.00 23.01 5.18
C ASN A 371 -21.22 22.09 4.96
N GLU A 372 -21.91 22.23 3.82
CA GLU A 372 -22.99 21.33 3.38
C GLU A 372 -22.54 19.87 3.23
N ALA A 373 -21.26 19.61 2.96
CA ALA A 373 -20.69 18.27 2.91
C ALA A 373 -20.74 17.58 4.29
N PHE A 374 -20.70 18.35 5.39
CA PHE A 374 -20.68 17.84 6.76
C PHE A 374 -22.07 17.75 7.41
N LEU A 375 -23.16 17.90 6.63
CA LEU A 375 -24.54 17.80 7.16
C LEU A 375 -25.01 16.36 7.33
N THR A 376 -24.60 15.46 6.43
CA THR A 376 -24.97 14.04 6.50
C THR A 376 -23.79 13.18 6.09
N VAL A 377 -23.74 11.95 6.62
CA VAL A 377 -22.65 11.02 6.32
C VAL A 377 -22.56 10.68 4.84
N THR A 378 -23.70 10.62 4.14
CA THR A 378 -23.75 10.38 2.69
C THR A 378 -23.09 11.52 1.91
N LYS A 379 -23.37 12.78 2.28
CA LYS A 379 -22.75 13.96 1.64
C LYS A 379 -21.26 14.00 1.93
N LEU A 380 -20.86 13.71 3.17
CA LEU A 380 -19.47 13.69 3.60
C LEU A 380 -18.67 12.65 2.81
N VAL A 381 -19.15 11.41 2.76
CA VAL A 381 -18.47 10.32 2.03
C VAL A 381 -18.36 10.66 0.54
N LYS A 382 -19.40 11.25 -0.06
CA LYS A 382 -19.34 11.69 -1.46
C LYS A 382 -18.26 12.75 -1.68
N ALA A 383 -18.19 13.76 -0.79
CA ALA A 383 -17.19 14.82 -0.88
C ALA A 383 -15.76 14.30 -0.67
N ILE A 384 -15.56 13.39 0.29
CA ILE A 384 -14.27 12.73 0.55
C ILE A 384 -13.84 11.89 -0.66
N ASN A 385 -14.75 11.08 -1.23
CA ASN A 385 -14.43 10.29 -2.42
C ASN A 385 -14.01 11.17 -3.60
N LEU A 386 -14.73 12.27 -3.86
CA LEU A 386 -14.37 13.22 -4.91
C LEU A 386 -13.00 13.86 -4.64
N PHE A 387 -12.75 14.31 -3.41
CA PHE A 387 -11.45 14.87 -3.02
C PHE A 387 -10.29 13.90 -3.27
N PHE A 388 -10.47 12.63 -2.90
CA PHE A 388 -9.44 11.61 -3.12
C PHE A 388 -9.22 11.30 -4.60
N LEU A 389 -10.29 11.25 -5.40
CA LEU A 389 -10.19 11.04 -6.84
C LEU A 389 -9.51 12.23 -7.53
N ASP A 390 -9.92 13.46 -7.22
CA ASP A 390 -9.37 14.69 -7.80
C ASP A 390 -7.89 14.87 -7.48
N ARG A 391 -7.43 14.35 -6.34
CA ARG A 391 -6.03 14.39 -5.91
C ARG A 391 -5.22 13.16 -6.31
N GLY A 392 -5.81 12.23 -7.05
CA GLY A 392 -5.12 11.00 -7.48
C GLY A 392 -4.74 10.07 -6.31
N MET A 393 -5.42 10.18 -5.16
CA MET A 393 -5.19 9.36 -3.97
C MET A 393 -5.97 8.04 -3.99
N GLY A 394 -6.86 7.84 -4.97
CA GLY A 394 -7.65 6.61 -5.12
C GLY A 394 -9.03 6.71 -4.46
N VAL A 395 -9.58 5.57 -4.01
CA VAL A 395 -10.85 5.54 -3.27
C VAL A 395 -10.53 5.29 -1.79
N PRO A 396 -10.94 6.18 -0.88
CA PRO A 396 -10.65 6.02 0.54
C PRO A 396 -11.42 4.82 1.10
N ILE A 397 -10.78 4.07 1.98
CA ILE A 397 -11.41 2.95 2.68
C ILE A 397 -12.26 3.54 3.80
N ILE A 398 -13.52 3.12 3.82
CA ILE A 398 -14.47 3.42 4.89
C ILE A 398 -15.22 2.13 5.20
N SER A 399 -15.01 1.59 6.39
CA SER A 399 -15.65 0.36 6.86
C SER A 399 -17.17 0.49 6.78
N THR A 400 -17.82 -0.44 6.09
CA THR A 400 -19.29 -0.44 5.89
C THR A 400 -20.04 -0.52 7.23
N SER A 401 -19.54 -1.30 8.18
CA SER A 401 -20.12 -1.47 9.52
C SER A 401 -20.08 -0.19 10.36
N TYR A 402 -19.12 0.70 10.12
CA TYR A 402 -18.92 1.92 10.91
C TYR A 402 -19.16 3.20 10.10
N ARG A 403 -19.54 3.08 8.83
CA ARG A 403 -19.76 4.23 7.92
C ARG A 403 -20.70 5.25 8.54
N GLY A 404 -21.78 4.82 9.19
CA GLY A 404 -22.78 5.71 9.81
C GLY A 404 -22.20 6.64 10.89
N TYR A 405 -21.11 6.23 11.55
CA TYR A 405 -20.47 7.01 12.62
C TYR A 405 -19.44 8.01 12.11
N LEU A 406 -19.00 7.91 10.85
CA LEU A 406 -17.85 8.66 10.33
C LEU A 406 -17.96 10.18 10.50
N LEU A 407 -19.14 10.75 10.20
CA LEU A 407 -19.37 12.18 10.35
C LEU A 407 -19.22 12.62 11.82
N GLU A 408 -19.75 11.82 12.74
CA GLU A 408 -19.74 12.13 14.15
C GLU A 408 -18.35 11.92 14.77
N ILE A 409 -17.61 10.90 14.32
CA ILE A 409 -16.19 10.70 14.65
C ILE A 409 -15.41 11.95 14.25
N ILE A 410 -15.51 12.39 12.99
CA ILE A 410 -14.78 13.57 12.50
C ILE A 410 -15.16 14.83 13.27
N ASN A 411 -16.46 15.08 13.49
CA ASN A 411 -16.89 16.27 14.22
C ASN A 411 -16.38 16.28 15.67
N ARG A 412 -16.53 15.16 16.38
CA ARG A 412 -16.15 15.06 17.80
C ARG A 412 -14.64 15.09 18.01
N MET A 413 -13.86 14.49 17.10
CA MET A 413 -12.39 14.54 17.16
C MET A 413 -11.80 15.90 16.78
N ASN A 414 -12.63 16.81 16.29
CA ASN A 414 -12.26 18.18 15.89
C ASN A 414 -13.03 19.24 16.70
N MET A 415 -13.56 18.93 17.90
CA MET A 415 -14.45 19.83 18.66
C MET A 415 -13.82 21.12 19.18
N GLU A 416 -12.49 21.25 19.24
CA GLU A 416 -11.79 22.49 19.63
C GLU A 416 -11.75 23.52 18.47
N MET A 417 -12.88 23.75 17.79
CA MET A 417 -12.93 24.72 16.69
C MET A 417 -13.06 26.15 17.24
N MET A 418 -12.05 26.98 17.03
CA MET A 418 -12.24 28.43 17.02
C MET A 418 -12.98 28.81 15.74
N VAL A 419 -14.24 29.24 15.88
CA VAL A 419 -14.90 30.00 14.82
C VAL A 419 -14.18 31.33 14.75
N ASP A 420 -13.48 31.60 13.66
CA ASP A 420 -12.84 32.91 13.44
C ASP A 420 -13.96 33.96 13.41
N PRO A 421 -14.06 34.87 14.42
CA PRO A 421 -15.14 35.85 14.48
C PRO A 421 -15.00 36.93 13.40
N GLN A 422 -13.87 36.97 12.71
CA GLN A 422 -13.56 37.96 11.70
C GLN A 422 -13.60 37.30 10.32
N GLY A 423 -14.72 37.51 9.64
CA GLY A 423 -14.73 37.54 8.18
C GLY A 423 -13.92 38.71 7.66
#